data_AF-A0A6V8KXN7-F1
#
_entry.id   AF-A0A6V8KXN7-F1
#
_cell.length_a   1.000
_cell.length_b   1.000
_cell.length_c   1.000
_cell.angle_alpha   90.00
_cell.angle_beta   90.00
_cell.angle_gamma   90.00
#
_symmetry.space_group_name_H-M   'P 1'
#
loop_
_entity.id
_entity.type
_entity.pdbx_description
1 polymer ?
#
loop_
_entity_poly.entity_id
_entity_poly.type
_entity_poly.pdbx_seq_one_letter_code
_entity_poly.pdbx_strand_id
1 'polypeptide(L)'
;MRRSAALLTAGAVAAALTAAVLPHAFAAATGCRVDYTVVSQWQGGFQGDVKITNLGDPITSWSLGFDFANTGQRITQGWNATWSQSGTRVTAASYSWNGNLATNGATSIGFTGSWSGANPVPASFALNGTTCTGAVGPTTGAPTTSPTTGTPTTGPTTPPRRPAPHRWRSTASSGSAASTCATSSTARSSCAA
;
A
#
# COMPACT_ATOMS: atom_id res chain seq x y z
N MET A 1 -21.81 -66.57 -52.03
CA MET A 1 -20.38 -66.81 -52.31
C MET A 1 -19.96 -65.94 -53.49
N ARG A 2 -18.74 -65.39 -53.45
CA ARG A 2 -18.01 -64.59 -54.46
C ARG A 2 -18.22 -63.07 -54.35
N ARG A 3 -17.20 -62.20 -54.38
CA ARG A 3 -15.72 -62.29 -54.42
C ARG A 3 -15.18 -60.88 -54.07
N SER A 4 -13.99 -60.84 -53.49
CA SER A 4 -13.29 -59.71 -52.87
C SER A 4 -12.68 -58.67 -53.84
N ALA A 5 -12.10 -57.61 -53.21
CA ALA A 5 -11.04 -56.67 -53.65
C ALA A 5 -11.52 -55.38 -54.37
N ALA A 6 -11.44 -54.20 -53.73
CA ALA A 6 -10.29 -53.37 -53.33
C ALA A 6 -9.78 -52.48 -54.48
N LEU A 7 -9.91 -51.15 -54.33
CA LEU A 7 -9.06 -50.17 -55.01
C LEU A 7 -8.69 -49.07 -54.02
N LEU A 8 -7.40 -49.03 -53.71
CA LEU A 8 -6.71 -48.02 -52.92
C LEU A 8 -6.61 -46.73 -53.74
N THR A 9 -7.12 -45.62 -53.22
CA THR A 9 -6.71 -44.28 -53.67
C THR A 9 -5.88 -43.64 -52.58
N ALA A 10 -4.56 -43.65 -52.77
CA ALA A 10 -3.62 -42.82 -52.05
C ALA A 10 -3.78 -41.37 -52.53
N GLY A 11 -4.20 -40.48 -51.64
CA GLY A 11 -4.24 -39.04 -51.86
C GLY A 11 -3.53 -38.34 -50.72
N ALA A 12 -2.32 -37.85 -51.01
CA ALA A 12 -1.47 -37.13 -50.07
C ALA A 12 -1.95 -35.67 -49.88
N VAL A 13 -1.31 -35.01 -48.90
CA VAL A 13 -1.00 -33.55 -48.80
C VAL A 13 -1.67 -32.82 -47.62
N ALA A 14 -0.84 -32.67 -46.58
CA ALA A 14 -0.54 -31.47 -45.79
C ALA A 14 -1.63 -30.66 -45.05
N ALA A 15 -1.41 -30.58 -43.73
CA ALA A 15 -1.39 -29.38 -42.89
C ALA A 15 -2.68 -28.56 -42.72
N ALA A 16 -3.26 -28.64 -41.52
CA ALA A 16 -3.76 -27.48 -40.81
C ALA A 16 -3.75 -27.74 -39.30
N LEU A 17 -2.64 -27.42 -38.63
CA LEU A 17 -2.70 -27.08 -37.20
C LEU A 17 -3.34 -25.70 -37.11
N THR A 18 -4.67 -25.62 -37.17
CA THR A 18 -5.37 -24.41 -36.76
C THR A 18 -5.24 -24.30 -35.25
N ALA A 19 -4.14 -23.71 -34.80
CA ALA A 19 -4.11 -23.10 -33.48
C ALA A 19 -5.25 -22.07 -33.48
N ALA A 20 -6.34 -22.40 -32.79
CA ALA A 20 -7.37 -21.43 -32.47
C ALA A 20 -6.72 -20.38 -31.58
N VAL A 21 -6.16 -19.34 -32.21
CA VAL A 21 -5.84 -18.09 -31.54
C VAL A 21 -7.21 -17.51 -31.21
N LEU A 22 -7.75 -17.86 -30.04
CA LEU A 22 -8.89 -17.15 -29.51
C LEU A 22 -8.46 -15.68 -29.49
N PRO A 23 -9.16 -14.76 -30.18
CA PRO A 23 -9.01 -13.36 -29.85
C PRO A 23 -9.39 -13.28 -28.38
N HIS A 24 -8.40 -13.15 -27.51
CA HIS A 24 -8.64 -12.63 -26.18
C HIS A 24 -9.25 -11.27 -26.47
N ALA A 25 -10.57 -11.17 -26.28
CA ALA A 25 -11.23 -9.89 -26.31
C ALA A 25 -10.50 -9.04 -25.27
N PHE A 26 -9.56 -8.22 -25.73
CA PHE A 26 -9.16 -7.04 -25.01
C PHE A 26 -10.45 -6.25 -24.94
N ALA A 27 -11.20 -6.44 -23.86
CA ALA A 27 -12.35 -5.63 -23.54
C ALA A 27 -11.88 -4.19 -23.74
N ALA A 28 -12.42 -3.53 -24.76
CA ALA A 28 -12.07 -2.15 -25.06
C ALA A 28 -12.22 -1.38 -23.75
N ALA A 29 -11.11 -0.83 -23.26
CA ALA A 29 -11.00 -0.34 -21.89
C ALA A 29 -11.87 0.91 -21.73
N THR A 30 -13.14 0.75 -21.41
CA THR A 30 -14.01 1.89 -21.12
C THR A 30 -13.77 2.35 -19.69
N GLY A 31 -12.74 3.19 -19.54
CA GLY A 31 -12.69 4.26 -18.54
C GLY A 31 -11.46 4.30 -17.65
N CYS A 32 -11.00 3.16 -17.13
CA CYS A 32 -10.00 3.16 -16.07
C CYS A 32 -9.31 1.82 -15.84
N ARG A 33 -8.13 1.90 -15.23
CA ARG A 33 -7.40 0.78 -14.62
C ARG A 33 -7.24 1.06 -13.13
N VAL A 34 -7.49 0.04 -12.30
CA VAL A 34 -7.30 0.12 -10.86
C VAL A 34 -6.35 -0.98 -10.44
N ASP A 35 -5.24 -0.59 -9.81
CA ASP A 35 -4.30 -1.50 -9.17
C ASP A 35 -4.64 -1.51 -7.68
N TYR A 36 -4.97 -2.68 -7.13
CA TYR A 36 -5.23 -2.84 -5.70
C TYR A 36 -4.17 -3.74 -5.09
N THR A 37 -3.42 -3.20 -4.14
CA THR A 37 -2.35 -3.91 -3.44
C THR A 37 -2.63 -3.94 -1.94
N VAL A 38 -2.52 -5.11 -1.32
CA VAL A 38 -2.44 -5.21 0.14
C VAL A 38 -0.97 -5.01 0.53
N VAL A 39 -0.64 -3.83 1.04
CA VAL A 39 0.74 -3.44 1.38
C VAL A 39 1.25 -4.25 2.56
N SER A 40 0.40 -4.42 3.58
CA SER A 40 0.70 -5.21 4.77
C SER A 40 -0.59 -5.72 5.38
N GLN A 41 -0.51 -6.84 6.10
CA GLN A 41 -1.62 -7.38 6.86
C GLN A 41 -1.14 -7.99 8.17
N TRP A 42 -1.96 -7.89 9.19
CA TRP A 42 -1.75 -8.44 10.52
C TRP A 42 -3.05 -9.05 11.04
N GLN A 43 -3.01 -9.60 12.25
CA GLN A 43 -4.18 -10.22 12.84
C GLN A 43 -5.28 -9.18 13.07
N GLY A 44 -6.39 -9.32 12.35
CA GLY A 44 -7.55 -8.42 12.45
C GLY A 44 -7.42 -7.11 11.67
N GLY A 45 -6.32 -6.86 10.95
CA GLY A 45 -6.14 -5.62 10.18
C GLY A 45 -5.26 -5.76 8.93
N PHE A 46 -5.41 -4.80 8.02
CA PHE A 46 -4.64 -4.71 6.78
C PHE A 46 -4.52 -3.27 6.30
N GLN A 47 -3.49 -3.00 5.50
CA GLN A 47 -3.31 -1.76 4.77
C GLN A 47 -3.46 -2.04 3.27
N GLY A 48 -4.39 -1.32 2.64
CA GLY A 48 -4.60 -1.32 1.19
C GLY A 48 -4.04 -0.05 0.55
N ASP A 49 -3.37 -0.22 -0.59
CA ASP A 49 -3.05 0.84 -1.54
C ASP A 49 -3.83 0.61 -2.83
N VAL A 50 -4.37 1.68 -3.39
CA VAL A 50 -5.19 1.66 -4.59
C VAL A 50 -4.67 2.74 -5.55
N LYS A 51 -4.15 2.31 -6.69
CA LYS A 51 -3.73 3.19 -7.77
C LYS A 51 -4.79 3.23 -8.84
N ILE A 52 -5.37 4.41 -9.04
CA ILE A 52 -6.37 4.67 -10.08
C ILE A 52 -5.64 5.29 -11.27
N THR A 53 -5.84 4.75 -12.46
CA THR A 53 -5.36 5.31 -13.73
C THR A 53 -6.54 5.54 -14.64
N ASN A 54 -6.74 6.79 -15.06
CA ASN A 54 -7.77 7.15 -16.03
C ASN A 54 -7.28 6.77 -17.43
N LEU A 55 -8.01 5.91 -18.13
CA LEU A 55 -7.69 5.52 -19.50
C LEU A 55 -8.67 6.13 -20.52
N GLY A 56 -9.69 6.85 -20.05
CA GLY A 56 -10.68 7.52 -20.88
C GLY A 56 -10.45 9.04 -20.96
N ASP A 57 -11.55 9.75 -21.17
CA ASP A 57 -11.58 11.21 -21.22
C ASP A 57 -11.09 11.84 -19.90
N PRO A 58 -10.47 13.02 -19.95
CA PRO A 58 -10.03 13.72 -18.75
C PRO A 58 -11.21 14.03 -17.83
N ILE A 59 -11.04 13.75 -16.54
CA ILE A 59 -12.06 14.01 -15.50
C ILE A 59 -11.53 15.01 -14.47
N THR A 60 -12.41 15.90 -14.01
CA THR A 60 -12.07 16.93 -13.01
C THR A 60 -12.29 16.49 -11.57
N SER A 61 -13.11 15.45 -11.38
CA SER A 61 -13.34 14.77 -10.12
C SER A 61 -13.56 13.28 -10.37
N TRP A 62 -13.21 12.47 -9.36
CA TRP A 62 -13.38 11.03 -9.44
C TRP A 62 -13.98 10.45 -8.16
N SER A 63 -14.75 9.39 -8.35
CA SER A 63 -15.35 8.58 -7.31
C SER A 63 -15.14 7.12 -7.66
N LEU A 64 -14.33 6.43 -6.86
CA LEU A 64 -14.08 5.00 -6.99
C LEU A 64 -15.09 4.24 -6.14
N GLY A 65 -15.85 3.34 -6.75
CA GLY A 65 -16.73 2.39 -6.07
C GLY A 65 -16.22 0.97 -6.24
N PHE A 66 -16.23 0.19 -5.15
CA PHE A 66 -15.98 -1.25 -5.19
C PHE A 66 -16.69 -1.95 -4.04
N ASP A 67 -16.82 -3.26 -4.15
CA ASP A 67 -17.44 -4.10 -3.13
C ASP A 67 -16.40 -5.05 -2.54
N PHE A 68 -16.27 -5.08 -1.22
CA PHE A 68 -15.50 -6.12 -0.55
C PHE A 68 -16.17 -7.47 -0.78
N ALA A 69 -15.37 -8.50 -1.07
CA ALA A 69 -15.90 -9.84 -1.31
C ALA A 69 -16.40 -10.53 -0.02
N ASN A 70 -16.12 -9.97 1.16
CA ASN A 70 -16.62 -10.46 2.44
C ASN A 70 -17.19 -9.32 3.29
N THR A 71 -18.24 -9.60 4.06
CA THR A 71 -18.84 -8.70 5.07
C THR A 71 -17.93 -8.43 6.26
N GLY A 72 -16.89 -9.25 6.45
CA GLY A 72 -15.89 -9.10 7.52
C GLY A 72 -14.87 -8.00 7.29
N GLN A 73 -14.80 -7.39 6.09
CA GLN A 73 -13.86 -6.32 5.77
C GLN A 73 -14.48 -4.94 6.04
N ARG A 74 -13.80 -4.11 6.82
CA ARG A 74 -14.23 -2.74 7.16
C ARG A 74 -13.10 -1.75 7.04
N ILE A 75 -13.35 -0.58 6.47
CA ILE A 75 -12.39 0.52 6.47
C ILE A 75 -12.43 1.21 7.82
N THR A 76 -11.26 1.40 8.45
CA THR A 76 -11.13 2.09 9.75
C THR A 76 -10.57 3.49 9.58
N GLN A 77 -9.61 3.67 8.68
CA GLN A 77 -9.01 4.97 8.38
C GLN A 77 -8.54 5.00 6.93
N GLY A 78 -8.62 6.15 6.27
CA GLY A 78 -8.10 6.31 4.92
C GLY A 78 -7.51 7.69 4.69
N TRP A 79 -6.71 7.80 3.64
CA TRP A 79 -6.04 9.03 3.23
C TRP A 79 -6.13 9.21 1.71
N ASN A 80 -5.82 10.42 1.24
CA ASN A 80 -5.88 10.85 -0.16
C ASN A 80 -7.26 10.68 -0.85
N ALA A 81 -8.28 10.25 -0.12
CA ALA A 81 -9.67 10.23 -0.55
C ALA A 81 -10.59 10.41 0.66
N THR A 82 -11.84 10.78 0.39
CA THR A 82 -12.92 10.66 1.36
C THR A 82 -13.52 9.27 1.24
N TRP A 83 -13.37 8.45 2.27
CA TRP A 83 -13.82 7.06 2.29
C TRP A 83 -15.16 6.93 3.00
N SER A 84 -16.07 6.17 2.39
CA SER A 84 -17.36 5.80 2.97
C SER A 84 -17.65 4.34 2.68
N GLN A 85 -18.30 3.64 3.62
CA GLN A 85 -18.66 2.24 3.47
C GLN A 85 -20.08 1.98 3.96
N SER A 86 -20.85 1.24 3.17
CA SER A 86 -22.19 0.76 3.51
C SER A 86 -22.28 -0.73 3.21
N GLY A 87 -22.40 -1.57 4.24
CA GLY A 87 -22.29 -3.02 4.05
C GLY A 87 -20.92 -3.40 3.46
N THR A 88 -20.91 -4.12 2.34
CA THR A 88 -19.70 -4.46 1.56
C THR A 88 -19.27 -3.37 0.60
N ARG A 89 -20.16 -2.44 0.25
CA ARG A 89 -19.89 -1.38 -0.73
C ARG A 89 -19.05 -0.27 -0.13
N VAL A 90 -17.93 0.00 -0.77
CA VAL A 90 -17.01 1.09 -0.46
C VAL A 90 -17.08 2.15 -1.55
N THR A 91 -17.00 3.41 -1.15
CA THR A 91 -16.85 4.55 -2.05
C THR A 91 -15.70 5.43 -1.56
N ALA A 92 -14.79 5.75 -2.47
CA ALA A 92 -13.70 6.68 -2.25
C ALA A 92 -13.84 7.87 -3.21
N ALA A 93 -14.04 9.06 -2.67
CA ALA A 93 -14.20 10.28 -3.45
C ALA A 93 -12.93 11.15 -3.41
N SER A 94 -12.59 11.76 -4.54
CA SER A 94 -11.46 12.69 -4.64
C SER A 94 -11.64 13.92 -3.77
N TYR A 95 -10.53 14.48 -3.29
CA TYR A 95 -10.48 15.86 -2.84
C TYR A 95 -10.33 16.82 -4.04
N SER A 96 -10.54 18.12 -3.81
CA SER A 96 -10.38 19.14 -4.86
C SER A 96 -8.96 19.19 -5.44
N TRP A 97 -7.93 18.88 -4.64
CA TRP A 97 -6.53 18.95 -5.06
C TRP A 97 -6.06 17.73 -5.86
N ASN A 98 -6.76 16.59 -5.80
CA ASN A 98 -6.43 15.38 -6.56
C ASN A 98 -7.57 14.84 -7.43
N GLY A 99 -8.63 15.63 -7.64
CA GLY A 99 -9.76 15.26 -8.49
C GLY A 99 -9.43 15.27 -9.98
N ASN A 100 -8.51 16.13 -10.41
CA ASN A 100 -8.17 16.25 -11.83
C ASN A 100 -7.28 15.09 -12.29
N LEU A 101 -7.82 14.21 -13.13
CA LEU A 101 -7.12 13.11 -13.79
C LEU A 101 -7.26 13.26 -15.29
N ALA A 102 -6.18 13.72 -15.94
CA ALA A 102 -6.10 13.71 -17.40
C ALA A 102 -6.15 12.27 -17.95
N THR A 103 -6.29 12.11 -19.27
CA THR A 103 -6.12 10.82 -19.93
C THR A 103 -4.71 10.27 -19.64
N ASN A 104 -4.63 9.01 -19.22
CA ASN A 104 -3.43 8.35 -18.65
C ASN A 104 -2.91 8.96 -17.33
N GLY A 105 -3.62 9.92 -16.74
CA GLY A 105 -3.34 10.43 -15.40
C GLY A 105 -3.62 9.37 -14.34
N ALA A 106 -2.81 9.38 -13.28
CA ALA A 106 -2.96 8.43 -12.18
C ALA A 106 -2.90 9.13 -10.81
N THR A 107 -3.62 8.55 -9.85
CA THR A 107 -3.58 8.95 -8.44
C THR A 107 -3.52 7.71 -7.57
N SER A 108 -2.88 7.82 -6.41
CA SER A 108 -2.77 6.75 -5.43
C SER A 108 -3.46 7.15 -4.14
N ILE A 109 -4.32 6.26 -3.67
CA ILE A 109 -5.08 6.40 -2.43
C ILE A 109 -4.87 5.18 -1.57
N GLY A 110 -4.98 5.33 -0.26
CA GLY A 110 -4.73 4.23 0.66
C GLY A 110 -5.65 4.26 1.85
N PHE A 111 -5.75 3.11 2.50
CA PHE A 111 -6.56 2.94 3.68
C PHE A 111 -6.02 1.81 4.57
N THR A 112 -6.38 1.88 5.84
CA THR A 112 -6.30 0.79 6.80
C THR A 112 -7.71 0.26 7.03
N GLY A 113 -7.83 -1.06 7.07
CA GLY A 113 -9.08 -1.74 7.36
C GLY A 113 -8.89 -2.89 8.34
N SER A 114 -10.00 -3.32 8.93
CA SER A 114 -10.10 -4.56 9.70
C SER A 114 -10.69 -5.68 8.84
N TRP A 115 -10.31 -6.92 9.10
CA TRP A 115 -10.86 -8.10 8.42
C TRP A 115 -11.10 -9.24 9.42
N SER A 116 -12.09 -10.09 9.12
CA SER A 116 -12.39 -11.30 9.89
C SER A 116 -12.58 -12.51 8.96
N GLY A 117 -11.95 -13.63 9.27
CA GLY A 117 -12.06 -14.89 8.51
C GLY A 117 -11.16 -14.92 7.28
N ALA A 118 -11.45 -14.09 6.27
CA ALA A 118 -10.67 -14.02 5.03
C ALA A 118 -10.57 -12.58 4.52
N ASN A 119 -9.48 -12.26 3.82
CA ASN A 119 -9.22 -10.94 3.22
C ASN A 119 -9.03 -11.04 1.69
N PRO A 120 -10.06 -11.43 0.93
CA PRO A 120 -10.01 -11.42 -0.53
C PRO A 120 -9.94 -9.99 -1.08
N VAL A 121 -9.21 -9.82 -2.18
CA VAL A 121 -9.18 -8.57 -2.93
C VAL A 121 -10.47 -8.38 -3.76
N PRO A 122 -11.00 -7.15 -3.89
CA PRO A 122 -12.14 -6.87 -4.75
C PRO A 122 -11.83 -7.20 -6.22
N ALA A 123 -12.79 -7.82 -6.92
CA ALA A 123 -12.64 -8.19 -8.32
C ALA A 123 -13.19 -7.13 -9.30
N SER A 124 -13.98 -6.17 -8.81
CA SER A 124 -14.65 -5.18 -9.64
C SER A 124 -14.56 -3.80 -9.01
N PHE A 125 -14.14 -2.84 -9.84
CA PHE A 125 -14.03 -1.44 -9.49
C PHE A 125 -14.78 -0.62 -10.53
N ALA A 126 -15.39 0.48 -10.11
CA ALA A 126 -16.05 1.43 -10.99
C ALA A 126 -15.55 2.84 -10.68
N LEU A 127 -15.21 3.60 -11.72
CA LEU A 127 -14.83 5.01 -11.62
C LEU A 127 -15.99 5.85 -12.17
N ASN A 128 -16.54 6.74 -11.34
CA ASN A 128 -17.71 7.57 -11.68
C ASN A 128 -18.92 6.77 -12.20
N GLY A 129 -19.08 5.53 -11.73
CA GLY A 129 -20.14 4.61 -12.16
C GLY A 129 -19.78 3.75 -13.38
N THR A 130 -18.66 4.02 -14.04
CA THR A 130 -18.16 3.22 -15.16
C THR A 130 -17.23 2.12 -14.67
N THR A 131 -17.56 0.86 -14.95
CA THR A 131 -16.73 -0.29 -14.56
C THR A 131 -15.34 -0.22 -15.19
N CYS A 132 -14.29 -0.28 -14.36
CA CYS A 132 -12.91 -0.36 -14.82
C CYS A 132 -12.65 -1.73 -15.43
N THR A 133 -12.34 -1.76 -16.72
CA THR A 133 -11.99 -2.99 -17.46
C THR A 133 -10.49 -3.12 -17.74
N GLY A 134 -9.69 -2.11 -17.36
CA GLY A 134 -8.23 -2.24 -17.34
C GLY A 134 -7.83 -3.24 -16.26
N ALA A 135 -7.09 -4.28 -16.64
CA ALA A 135 -6.75 -5.43 -15.81
C ALA A 135 -6.47 -5.04 -14.35
N VAL A 136 -7.37 -5.49 -13.45
CA VAL A 136 -7.21 -5.45 -12.00
C VAL A 136 -6.25 -6.58 -11.63
N GLY A 137 -4.96 -6.30 -11.68
CA GLY A 137 -3.96 -7.27 -11.25
C GLY A 137 -3.82 -7.23 -9.73
N PRO A 138 -4.02 -8.34 -8.99
CA PRO A 138 -3.46 -8.43 -7.65
C PRO A 138 -1.94 -8.46 -7.78
N THR A 139 -1.32 -7.30 -7.65
CA THR A 139 0.11 -7.19 -7.38
C THR A 139 0.28 -7.53 -5.91
N THR A 140 0.36 -8.83 -5.63
CA THR A 140 0.82 -9.32 -4.34
C THR A 140 2.27 -8.89 -4.17
N GLY A 141 2.50 -7.66 -3.69
CA GLY A 141 3.72 -7.34 -2.98
C GLY A 141 3.81 -8.35 -1.85
N ALA A 142 4.74 -9.30 -1.96
CA ALA A 142 4.91 -10.33 -0.96
C ALA A 142 5.00 -9.67 0.42
N PRO A 143 4.13 -10.00 1.39
CA PRO A 143 4.36 -9.56 2.75
C PRO A 143 5.69 -10.18 3.17
N THR A 144 6.68 -9.35 3.49
CA THR A 144 7.84 -9.80 4.24
C THR A 144 7.34 -10.20 5.63
N THR A 145 6.84 -11.42 5.76
CA THR A 145 6.71 -12.08 7.05
C THR A 145 8.12 -12.36 7.53
N SER A 146 8.61 -11.56 8.48
CA SER A 146 9.62 -12.08 9.40
C SER A 146 8.85 -12.72 10.56
N PRO A 147 8.79 -14.06 10.67
CA PRO A 147 8.31 -14.71 11.87
C PRO A 147 9.45 -14.69 12.89
N THR A 148 9.45 -13.76 13.84
CA THR A 148 10.29 -13.91 15.04
C THR A 148 9.57 -14.84 16.02
N THR A 149 9.65 -16.15 15.79
CA THR A 149 9.39 -17.14 16.83
C THR A 149 10.64 -17.24 17.70
N GLY A 150 10.72 -16.39 18.73
CA GLY A 150 11.61 -16.59 19.87
C GLY A 150 10.79 -17.03 21.08
N THR A 151 10.91 -18.31 21.44
CA THR A 151 10.31 -19.02 22.58
C THR A 151 10.57 -18.30 23.93
N PRO A 152 9.66 -18.37 24.92
CA PRO A 152 9.76 -17.62 26.19
C PRO A 152 10.88 -18.11 27.10
N THR A 153 11.74 -17.18 27.54
CA THR A 153 12.68 -17.40 28.66
C THR A 153 12.08 -16.82 29.94
N THR A 154 11.55 -17.69 30.81
CA THR A 154 11.37 -17.39 32.24
C THR A 154 12.76 -17.22 32.86
N GLY A 155 13.23 -15.98 32.95
CA GLY A 155 14.37 -15.60 33.78
C GLY A 155 13.90 -14.95 35.08
N PRO A 156 14.45 -15.31 36.26
CA PRO A 156 14.19 -14.55 37.48
C PRO A 156 14.75 -13.13 37.29
N THR A 157 13.87 -12.12 37.35
CA THR A 157 14.25 -10.71 37.22
C THR A 157 14.89 -10.26 38.52
N THR A 158 16.22 -10.28 38.58
CA THR A 158 17.00 -9.51 39.55
C THR A 158 16.85 -8.01 39.23
N PRO A 159 16.52 -7.13 40.21
CA PRO A 159 16.42 -5.70 39.97
C PRO A 159 17.80 -5.12 39.59
N PRO A 160 17.88 -4.18 38.63
CA PRO A 160 19.13 -3.50 38.32
C PRO A 160 19.57 -2.61 39.50
N ARG A 161 20.77 -2.89 40.01
CA ARG A 161 21.47 -2.07 41.00
C ARG A 161 21.78 -0.71 40.38
N ARG A 162 21.14 0.33 40.90
CA ARG A 162 21.39 1.75 40.63
C ARG A 162 22.90 2.06 40.60
N PRO A 163 23.45 2.71 39.56
CA PRO A 163 24.80 3.25 39.61
C PRO A 163 24.89 4.33 40.72
N ALA A 164 25.92 4.22 41.56
CA ALA A 164 26.20 5.20 42.60
C ALA A 164 26.55 6.56 41.97
N PRO A 165 26.08 7.69 42.54
CA PRO A 165 26.54 9.00 42.08
C PRO A 165 28.03 9.14 42.39
N HIS A 166 28.82 9.41 41.35
CA HIS A 166 30.22 9.76 41.49
C HIS A 166 30.32 11.06 42.30
N ARG A 167 30.70 10.94 43.58
CA ARG A 167 31.18 12.06 44.38
C ARG A 167 32.48 12.54 43.76
N TRP A 168 32.43 13.63 42.99
CA TRP A 168 33.61 14.44 42.75
C TRP A 168 34.08 14.99 44.09
N ARG A 169 35.14 14.36 44.61
CA ARG A 169 35.87 14.81 45.80
C ARG A 169 36.63 16.07 45.39
N SER A 170 36.10 17.23 45.76
CA SER A 170 36.86 18.47 45.80
C SER A 170 37.90 18.34 46.91
N THR A 171 39.11 17.94 46.54
CA THR A 171 40.27 18.09 47.42
C THR A 171 40.72 19.53 47.28
N ALA A 172 40.51 20.31 48.35
CA ALA A 172 41.16 21.59 48.52
C ALA A 172 42.67 21.40 48.39
N SER A 173 43.30 22.14 47.48
CA SER A 173 44.72 22.44 47.59
C SER A 173 44.88 23.95 47.59
N SER A 174 45.46 24.37 48.70
CA SER A 174 45.66 25.70 49.21
C SER A 174 46.67 26.49 48.40
N GLY A 175 46.44 27.80 48.32
CA GLY A 175 47.46 28.84 48.09
C GLY A 175 47.94 28.95 46.64
N SER A 176 48.39 30.09 46.15
CA SER A 176 48.50 31.44 46.70
C SER A 176 48.94 32.33 45.54
N ALA A 177 48.57 33.60 45.65
CA ALA A 177 49.29 34.77 45.13
C ALA A 177 49.04 35.29 43.70
N ALA A 178 48.98 36.63 43.71
CA ALA A 178 49.19 37.63 42.65
C ALA A 178 48.05 37.80 41.63
N SER A 179 47.28 38.91 41.70
CA SER A 179 47.66 40.24 41.15
C SER A 179 48.12 40.08 39.70
N THR A 180 47.52 40.70 38.68
CA THR A 180 47.54 42.15 38.46
C THR A 180 46.67 42.48 37.23
N CYS A 181 45.86 43.53 37.36
CA CYS A 181 45.45 44.56 36.39
C CYS A 181 45.07 44.28 34.91
N ALA A 182 44.02 45.04 34.55
CA ALA A 182 43.82 45.81 33.31
C ALA A 182 43.12 45.14 32.11
N THR A 183 42.31 45.80 31.29
CA THR A 183 41.57 47.09 31.30
C THR A 183 40.68 47.05 30.05
N SER A 184 39.43 47.47 30.18
CA SER A 184 38.53 48.11 29.17
C SER A 184 38.21 47.45 27.83
N SER A 185 36.90 47.28 27.56
CA SER A 185 36.10 48.15 26.66
C SER A 185 34.65 47.63 26.65
N THR A 186 33.67 48.33 27.24
CA THR A 186 32.75 49.30 26.58
C THR A 186 31.92 48.61 25.47
N ALA A 187 30.58 48.53 25.45
CA ALA A 187 29.47 49.22 26.10
C ALA A 187 28.23 48.29 26.06
N ARG A 188 27.43 48.20 27.13
CA ARG A 188 26.10 48.84 27.34
C ARG A 188 25.15 48.75 26.14
N SER A 189 24.02 48.06 26.32
CA SER A 189 22.72 48.73 26.54
C SER A 189 21.65 47.71 26.93
N SER A 190 21.12 47.90 28.13
CA SER A 190 19.88 47.31 28.61
C SER A 190 18.71 47.91 27.83
N CYS A 191 17.74 47.09 27.47
CA CYS A 191 16.37 47.52 27.18
C CYS A 191 15.45 46.91 28.25
N ALA A 192 14.70 47.75 28.93
CA ALA A 192 13.55 47.39 29.76
C ALA A 192 12.45 48.41 29.49
N ALA A 193 11.21 47.89 29.34
CA ALA A 193 9.91 48.55 29.24
C ALA A 193 9.69 49.55 28.09
#